data_AF-A0A6V7NR89-F1
#
_entry.id   AF-A0A6V7NR89-F1
#
_cell.length_a   1.000
_cell.length_b   1.000
_cell.length_c   1.000
_cell.angle_alpha   90.00
_cell.angle_beta   90.00
_cell.angle_gamma   90.00
#
_symmetry.space_group_name_H-M   'P 1'
#
loop_
_entity.id
_entity.type
_entity.pdbx_description
1 polymer ?
#
loop_
_entity_poly.entity_id
_entity_poly.type
_entity_poly.pdbx_seq_one_letter_code
_entity_poly.pdbx_strand_id
1 'polypeptide(L)'
;MFEREQIMEIPTKQRMERKETLRREHMEEHKAALRRAVTLAVPDAESPSTYGTFSEDSSEKGCESSPASSRKSGQRMSWDELIERVFEKNESGKMVLRQSLSPGDGES
;
A
#
# COMPACT_ATOMS: atom_id res chain seq x y z
N MET A 1 -20.54 -22.09 -54.49
CA MET A 1 -19.42 -21.13 -54.46
C MET A 1 -18.83 -21.21 -53.06
N PHE A 2 -17.54 -21.51 -52.91
CA PHE A 2 -16.89 -21.50 -51.59
C PHE A 2 -16.41 -20.08 -51.32
N GLU A 3 -17.16 -19.37 -50.50
CA GLU A 3 -16.77 -18.07 -49.98
C GLU A 3 -15.61 -18.29 -49.00
N ARG A 4 -14.56 -17.48 -49.15
CA ARG A 4 -13.28 -17.65 -48.45
C ARG A 4 -13.52 -17.54 -46.95
N GLU A 5 -13.51 -18.66 -46.25
CA GLU A 5 -13.48 -18.68 -44.80
C GLU A 5 -12.24 -17.91 -44.35
N GLN A 6 -12.44 -16.74 -43.76
CA GLN A 6 -11.35 -16.02 -43.10
C GLN A 6 -10.91 -16.89 -41.93
N ILE A 7 -9.78 -17.58 -42.10
CA ILE A 7 -9.16 -18.38 -41.06
C ILE A 7 -8.71 -17.39 -39.98
N MET A 8 -9.51 -17.26 -38.92
CA MET A 8 -9.13 -16.48 -37.75
C MET A 8 -8.07 -17.26 -36.98
N GLU A 9 -6.84 -16.75 -36.98
CA GLU A 9 -5.73 -17.36 -36.24
C GLU A 9 -5.97 -17.29 -34.73
N ILE A 10 -5.61 -18.37 -34.04
CA ILE A 10 -5.76 -18.49 -32.59
C ILE A 10 -4.66 -17.64 -31.93
N PRO A 11 -5.02 -16.66 -31.07
CA PRO A 11 -4.02 -15.81 -30.45
C PRO A 11 -3.09 -16.63 -29.53
N THR A 12 -1.79 -16.50 -29.75
CA THR A 12 -0.73 -17.28 -29.06
C THR A 12 -0.64 -17.02 -27.55
N LYS A 13 -1.22 -15.93 -27.06
CA LYS A 13 -1.31 -15.60 -25.63
C LYS A 13 -2.69 -15.06 -25.32
N GLN A 14 -3.56 -15.89 -24.74
CA GLN A 14 -4.84 -15.45 -24.20
C GLN A 14 -4.59 -14.56 -22.97
N ARG A 15 -4.72 -13.24 -23.13
CA ARG A 15 -4.61 -12.27 -22.03
C ARG A 15 -5.92 -11.49 -21.91
N MET A 16 -6.53 -11.54 -20.73
CA MET A 16 -7.62 -10.64 -20.37
C MET A 16 -7.02 -9.34 -19.85
N GLU A 17 -6.78 -8.38 -20.74
CA GLU A 17 -6.25 -7.07 -20.36
C GLU A 17 -7.43 -6.10 -20.21
N ARG A 18 -7.71 -5.67 -18.97
CA ARG A 18 -8.71 -4.62 -18.71
C ARG A 18 -8.16 -3.30 -19.23
N LYS A 19 -8.59 -2.89 -20.42
CA LYS A 19 -8.17 -1.64 -21.04
C LYS A 19 -9.14 -0.52 -20.66
N GLU A 20 -8.58 0.51 -20.03
CA GLU A 20 -9.08 1.89 -19.95
C GLU A 20 -10.29 2.21 -19.04
N THR A 21 -11.25 1.30 -18.83
CA THR A 21 -12.41 1.58 -17.94
C THR A 21 -11.98 1.90 -16.51
N LEU A 22 -10.98 1.17 -16.01
CA LEU A 22 -10.49 1.28 -14.63
C LEU A 22 -9.82 2.64 -14.33
N ARG A 23 -9.13 3.24 -15.31
CA ARG A 23 -8.50 4.57 -15.13
C ARG A 23 -9.56 5.67 -15.09
N ARG A 24 -10.59 5.55 -15.93
CA ARG A 24 -11.70 6.52 -15.96
C ARG A 24 -12.52 6.45 -14.69
N GLU A 25 -12.85 5.24 -14.23
CA GLU A 25 -13.55 4.98 -12.96
C GLU A 25 -12.75 5.56 -11.78
N HIS A 26 -11.45 5.31 -11.68
CA HIS A 26 -10.63 5.87 -10.59
C HIS A 26 -10.63 7.40 -10.55
N MET A 27 -10.61 8.09 -11.70
CA MET A 27 -10.66 9.55 -11.73
C MET A 27 -12.03 10.08 -11.30
N GLU A 28 -13.10 9.42 -11.72
CA GLU A 28 -14.47 9.78 -11.38
C GLU A 28 -14.76 9.53 -9.88
N GLU A 29 -14.34 8.38 -9.36
CA GLU A 29 -14.43 8.03 -7.94
C GLU A 29 -13.60 8.96 -7.06
N HIS A 30 -12.37 9.29 -7.46
CA HIS A 30 -11.51 10.24 -6.75
C HIS A 30 -12.19 11.61 -6.66
N LYS A 31 -12.74 12.12 -7.76
CA LYS A 31 -13.47 13.39 -7.77
C LYS A 31 -14.72 13.35 -6.90
N ALA A 32 -15.43 12.21 -6.88
CA ALA A 32 -16.59 12.02 -6.03
C ALA A 32 -16.22 11.98 -4.53
N ALA A 33 -15.12 11.31 -4.18
CA ALA A 33 -14.61 11.24 -2.82
C ALA A 33 -14.23 12.62 -2.28
N LEU A 34 -13.53 13.44 -3.07
CA LEU A 34 -13.21 14.83 -2.69
C LEU A 34 -14.47 15.66 -2.41
N ARG A 35 -15.48 15.58 -3.30
CA ARG A 35 -16.76 16.28 -3.09
C ARG A 35 -17.46 15.83 -1.81
N ARG A 36 -17.44 14.53 -1.52
CA ARG A 36 -18.05 13.96 -0.32
C ARG A 36 -17.32 14.40 0.95
N ALA A 37 -15.99 14.47 0.94
CA ALA A 37 -15.21 14.93 2.08
C ALA A 37 -15.59 16.38 2.47
N VAL A 38 -15.78 17.24 1.47
CA VAL A 38 -16.29 18.61 1.68
C VAL A 38 -17.70 18.59 2.27
N THR A 39 -18.61 17.76 1.74
CA THR A 39 -19.99 17.65 2.27
C THR A 39 -20.04 17.15 3.71
N LEU A 40 -19.13 16.24 4.08
CA LEU A 40 -19.04 15.68 5.43
C LEU A 40 -18.23 16.57 6.39
N ALA A 41 -17.79 17.75 5.95
CA ALA A 41 -16.96 18.68 6.72
C ALA A 41 -15.76 17.96 7.38
N VAL A 42 -15.12 17.06 6.62
CA VAL A 42 -13.92 16.36 7.10
C VAL A 42 -12.82 17.40 7.33
N PRO A 43 -12.12 17.37 8.48
CA PRO A 43 -10.98 18.25 8.73
C PRO A 43 -9.97 18.16 7.58
N ASP A 44 -9.44 19.31 7.14
CA ASP A 44 -8.51 19.45 5.99
C ASP A 44 -9.10 19.12 4.59
N ALA A 45 -10.42 18.98 4.45
CA ALA A 45 -11.05 18.81 3.13
C ALA A 45 -11.08 20.11 2.30
N GLU A 46 -10.86 21.27 2.94
CA GLU A 46 -10.72 22.53 2.23
C GLU A 46 -9.33 22.62 1.63
N SER A 47 -9.28 22.81 0.31
CA SER A 47 -8.01 23.03 -0.39
C SER A 47 -7.34 24.28 0.20
N PRO A 48 -6.05 24.22 0.59
CA PRO A 48 -5.35 25.38 1.10
C PRO A 48 -5.46 26.52 0.09
N SER A 49 -5.81 27.71 0.58
CA SER A 49 -5.90 28.93 -0.23
C SER A 49 -4.64 29.09 -1.09
N THR A 50 -4.83 29.41 -2.36
CA THR A 50 -3.77 29.51 -3.38
C THR A 50 -2.72 30.59 -3.08
N TYR A 51 -2.92 31.43 -2.07
CA TYR A 51 -1.94 32.42 -1.63
C TYR A 51 -2.12 32.82 -0.15
N GLY A 52 -1.07 32.56 0.64
CA GLY A 52 -0.69 33.16 1.92
C GLY A 52 -1.78 33.69 2.86
N THR A 53 -2.30 32.82 3.73
CA THR A 53 -2.70 33.25 5.08
C THR A 53 -1.81 32.48 6.06
N PHE A 54 -0.66 33.06 6.38
CA PHE A 54 0.09 32.64 7.56
C PHE A 54 -0.79 32.95 8.78
N SER A 55 -1.22 31.91 9.51
CA SER A 55 -1.71 32.09 10.87
C SER A 55 -0.50 32.31 11.77
N GLU A 56 -0.33 33.54 12.24
CA GLU A 56 0.72 33.95 13.17
C GLU A 56 0.37 33.59 14.64
N ASP A 57 -0.51 32.60 14.85
CA ASP A 57 -1.00 32.18 16.18
C ASP A 57 -0.87 30.67 16.47
N SER A 58 0.03 29.95 15.80
CA SER A 58 0.44 28.60 16.25
C SER A 58 1.93 28.55 16.62
N SER A 59 2.35 29.53 17.41
CA SER A 59 3.52 29.38 18.27
C SER A 59 3.09 28.64 19.55
N GLU A 60 3.61 27.42 19.69
CA GLU A 60 4.11 26.90 20.97
C GLU A 60 3.11 26.60 22.09
N LYS A 61 2.25 25.58 21.92
CA LYS A 61 1.78 24.78 23.07
C LYS A 61 1.55 23.32 22.66
N GLY A 62 2.24 22.38 23.33
CA GLY A 62 1.78 20.99 23.41
C GLY A 62 2.70 19.92 22.86
N CYS A 63 4.02 20.13 22.87
CA CYS A 63 4.94 19.01 23.04
C CYS A 63 4.78 18.48 24.47
N GLU A 64 3.80 17.60 24.68
CA GLU A 64 3.78 16.73 25.85
C GLU A 64 4.30 15.36 25.44
N SER A 65 5.59 15.22 25.74
CA SER A 65 6.39 14.01 25.73
C SER A 65 5.60 12.78 26.20
N SER A 66 5.24 11.91 25.26
CA SER A 66 5.18 10.48 25.55
C SER A 66 6.61 9.94 25.53
N PRO A 67 7.09 9.27 26.59
CA PRO A 67 8.47 8.86 26.67
C PRO A 67 8.75 7.73 25.69
N ALA A 68 9.78 7.95 24.87
CA ALA A 68 10.63 6.92 24.29
C ALA A 68 9.91 5.71 23.65
N SER A 69 9.53 5.87 22.39
CA SER A 69 10.14 4.96 21.44
C SER A 69 10.64 5.79 20.29
N SER A 70 11.95 6.05 20.29
CA SER A 70 12.68 6.35 19.07
C SER A 70 12.37 5.21 18.11
N ARG A 71 11.30 5.36 17.32
CA ARG A 71 11.11 4.55 16.13
C ARG A 71 12.18 5.07 15.20
N LYS A 72 13.42 4.58 15.40
CA LYS A 72 14.50 4.59 14.42
C LYS A 72 13.80 4.45 13.09
N SER A 73 13.85 5.52 12.30
CA SER A 73 13.25 5.62 10.97
C SER A 73 13.23 4.23 10.36
N GLY A 74 12.04 3.59 10.37
CA GLY A 74 11.93 2.15 10.15
C GLY A 74 12.65 1.85 8.86
N GLN A 75 13.85 1.27 8.98
CA GLN A 75 14.70 0.98 7.84
C GLN A 75 13.82 0.20 6.89
N ARG A 76 13.61 0.70 5.68
CA ARG A 76 12.72 0.06 4.70
C ARG A 76 13.35 -1.29 4.37
N MET A 77 13.02 -2.33 5.14
CA MET A 77 13.47 -3.69 4.89
C MET A 77 12.96 -4.10 3.52
N SER A 78 13.84 -4.66 2.70
CA SER A 78 13.44 -5.23 1.43
C SER A 78 12.61 -6.50 1.68
N TRP A 79 11.82 -6.90 0.68
CA TRP A 79 11.10 -8.16 0.75
C TRP A 79 12.05 -9.35 0.91
N ASP A 80 13.25 -9.29 0.33
CA ASP A 80 14.26 -10.34 0.46
C ASP A 80 14.76 -10.46 1.91
N GLU A 81 15.04 -9.32 2.56
CA GLU A 81 15.50 -9.28 3.96
C GLU A 81 14.43 -9.82 4.93
N LEU A 82 13.16 -9.53 4.65
CA LEU A 82 12.05 -10.07 5.44
C LEU A 82 11.95 -11.59 5.28
N ILE A 83 12.10 -12.10 4.06
CA ILE A 83 12.00 -13.53 3.76
C ILE A 83 13.14 -14.30 4.47
N GLU A 84 14.37 -13.80 4.44
CA GLU A 84 15.51 -14.43 5.13
C GLU A 84 15.34 -14.43 6.67
N ARG A 85 14.69 -13.41 7.23
CA ARG A 85 14.43 -13.32 8.66
C ARG A 85 13.36 -14.29 9.14
N VAL A 86 12.31 -14.51 8.33
CA VAL A 86 11.15 -15.32 8.71
C VAL A 86 11.34 -16.79 8.34
N PHE A 87 12.03 -17.07 7.24
CA PHE A 87 12.19 -18.41 6.70
C PHE A 87 13.64 -18.89 6.75
N GLU A 88 13.80 -20.21 6.89
CA GLU A 88 15.05 -20.94 6.78
C GLU A 88 14.99 -21.85 5.54
N LYS A 89 16.13 -22.04 4.87
CA LYS A 89 16.23 -22.97 3.75
C LYS A 89 16.71 -24.33 4.27
N ASN A 90 15.88 -25.35 4.15
CA ASN A 90 16.25 -26.70 4.55
C ASN A 90 17.21 -27.36 3.54
N GLU A 91 17.74 -28.54 3.87
CA GLU A 91 18.69 -29.30 3.03
C GLU A 91 18.14 -29.63 1.62
N SER A 92 16.81 -29.74 1.49
CA SER A 92 16.13 -29.94 0.20
C SER A 92 15.96 -28.66 -0.62
N GLY A 93 16.43 -27.53 -0.10
CA GLY A 93 16.35 -26.21 -0.72
C GLY A 93 14.99 -25.52 -0.61
N LYS A 94 14.06 -26.04 0.20
CA LYS A 94 12.74 -25.46 0.43
C LYS A 94 12.76 -24.51 1.63
N MET A 95 11.97 -23.44 1.52
CA MET A 95 11.81 -22.45 2.58
C MET A 95 10.83 -22.98 3.65
N VAL A 96 11.27 -23.06 4.89
CA VAL A 96 10.47 -23.47 6.06
C VAL A 96 10.41 -22.32 7.07
N LEU A 97 9.28 -22.15 7.75
CA LEU A 97 9.12 -21.08 8.74
C LEU A 97 10.03 -21.37 9.94
N ARG A 98 10.78 -20.37 10.39
CA ARG A 98 11.52 -20.49 11.65
C ARG A 98 10.52 -20.70 12.78
N GLN A 99 10.58 -21.86 13.43
CA GLN A 99 9.76 -22.14 14.59
C GLN A 99 10.30 -21.27 15.74
N SER A 100 9.53 -20.26 16.17
CA SER A 100 9.90 -19.48 17.34
C SER A 100 9.96 -20.45 18.53
N LEU A 101 11.14 -20.63 19.11
CA LEU A 101 11.28 -21.27 20.41
C LEU A 101 10.39 -20.49 21.39
N SER A 102 9.22 -21.04 21.70
CA SER A 102 8.49 -20.66 22.89
C SER A 102 9.44 -20.93 24.06
N PRO A 103 9.77 -19.93 24.90
CA PRO A 103 10.51 -20.21 26.12
C PRO A 103 9.58 -21.06 26.98
N GLY A 104 9.80 -22.37 26.95
CA GLY A 104 9.21 -23.27 27.93
C GLY A 104 9.88 -22.95 29.25
N ASP A 105 9.08 -22.49 30.20
CA ASP A 105 9.45 -22.41 31.60
C ASP A 105 10.11 -23.73 32.03
N GLY A 106 11.39 -23.65 32.38
CA GLY A 106 12.20 -24.76 32.85
C GLY A 106 12.76 -24.40 34.21
N GLU A 107 12.06 -24.83 35.25
CA GLU A 107 12.46 -24.84 36.66
C GLU A 107 13.86 -25.44 36.87
N SER A 108 14.66 -24.80 37.73
CA SER A 108 15.52 -25.42 38.76
C SER A 108 16.03 -24.36 39.73
#